data_AF-A0A7J0DCK0-F1
#
_entry.id   AF-A0A7J0DCK0-F1
#
_cell.length_a   1.000
_cell.length_b   1.000
_cell.length_c   1.000
_cell.angle_alpha   90.00
_cell.angle_beta   90.00
_cell.angle_gamma   90.00
#
_symmetry.space_group_name_H-M   'P 1'
#
loop_
_entity.id
_entity.type
_entity.pdbx_description
1 polymer ?
#
loop_
_entity_poly.entity_id
_entity_poly.type
_entity_poly.pdbx_seq_one_letter_code
_entity_poly.pdbx_strand_id
1 'polypeptide(L)'
;MKVELEEFRTEATHLKNQQATIRRLEERTRQLEQQGATVAGSVTTTSQRKVFPICKNCMNLHRVNCLKFVLNQEERAAKQSEVNLLMDEVERAQTRLLSLEREKGLLRSQLQSANEDNGNKKSDNLDSNSILESSLSAKEKIISELNVELHNLETTLSNEREQHVDEIKKLNALLNEKEVVLEEIKKQLQARPTAKLVDDLRKKVKILQVVGYNTIEAEDWEVATSGEEMSKLESLLLDKNRKMEHEVTQLKVKLSEKTSLLETAEGKIAELTAKGYNSKDRKGILFDDWDLSESGATEPSENADHRHVSSDQDQSSMLKVICNQRDRFRARLRETEEEIRQLKEKIGVLTAELEKTKADNVKLYGKIRYVQDYNHEKVVSRGSKKHAEDLESGFSSDVESKYKEDL
;
A
#
# COMPACT_ATOMS: atom_id res chain seq x y z
N MET A 1 41.50 -73.36 -9.39
CA MET A 1 42.48 -72.40 -8.86
C MET A 1 43.18 -71.53 -9.92
N LYS A 2 43.93 -72.05 -10.91
CA LYS A 2 44.58 -71.18 -11.92
C LYS A 2 43.61 -70.50 -12.90
N VAL A 3 42.59 -71.24 -13.37
CA VAL A 3 41.55 -70.72 -14.29
C VAL A 3 40.69 -69.65 -13.63
N GLU A 4 40.23 -69.90 -12.40
CA GLU A 4 39.46 -68.93 -11.60
C GLU A 4 40.26 -67.63 -11.35
N LEU A 5 41.57 -67.73 -11.11
CA LEU A 5 42.43 -66.54 -10.93
C LEU A 5 42.59 -65.72 -12.21
N GLU A 6 42.55 -66.36 -13.39
CA GLU A 6 42.57 -65.66 -14.67
C GLU A 6 41.21 -65.00 -14.96
N GLU A 7 40.10 -65.66 -14.64
CA GLU A 7 38.75 -65.08 -14.72
C GLU A 7 38.59 -63.86 -13.79
N PHE A 8 39.07 -63.93 -12.54
CA PHE A 8 39.07 -62.75 -11.66
C PHE A 8 39.94 -61.61 -12.18
N ARG A 9 41.04 -61.91 -12.89
CA ARG A 9 41.90 -60.88 -13.51
C ARG A 9 41.23 -60.22 -14.70
N THR A 10 40.50 -60.96 -15.54
CA THR A 10 39.76 -60.38 -16.66
C THR A 10 38.56 -59.56 -16.18
N GLU A 11 37.83 -60.03 -15.15
CA GLU A 11 36.77 -59.25 -14.52
C GLU A 11 37.28 -57.95 -13.88
N ALA A 12 38.42 -58.00 -13.17
CA ALA A 12 39.02 -56.80 -12.58
C ALA A 12 39.45 -55.76 -13.63
N THR A 13 39.98 -56.21 -14.77
CA THR A 13 40.33 -55.29 -15.87
C THR A 13 39.08 -54.73 -16.56
N HIS A 14 38.03 -55.54 -16.72
CA HIS A 14 36.74 -55.09 -17.23
C HIS A 14 36.07 -54.05 -16.31
N LEU A 15 36.03 -54.28 -15.00
CA LEU A 15 35.53 -53.33 -14.00
C LEU A 15 36.33 -52.02 -14.01
N LYS A 16 37.65 -52.09 -14.16
CA LYS A 16 38.51 -50.90 -14.27
C LYS A 16 38.21 -50.09 -15.54
N ASN A 17 37.93 -50.75 -16.66
CA ASN A 17 37.54 -50.10 -17.91
C ASN A 17 36.13 -49.48 -17.82
N GLN A 18 35.19 -50.16 -17.14
CA GLN A 18 33.87 -49.60 -16.85
C GLN A 18 33.97 -48.37 -15.95
N GLN A 19 34.78 -48.42 -14.87
CA GLN A 19 35.03 -47.25 -14.01
C GLN A 19 35.65 -46.08 -14.77
N ALA A 20 36.60 -46.34 -15.68
CA ALA A 20 37.17 -45.29 -16.53
C ALA A 20 36.13 -44.67 -17.48
N THR A 21 35.19 -45.48 -17.97
CA THR A 21 34.10 -45.02 -18.84
C THR A 21 33.08 -44.19 -18.06
N ILE A 22 32.69 -44.64 -16.86
CA ILE A 22 31.80 -43.92 -15.94
C ILE A 22 32.40 -42.55 -15.60
N ARG A 23 33.68 -42.48 -15.22
CA ARG A 23 34.35 -41.20 -14.93
C ARG A 23 34.33 -40.23 -16.11
N ARG A 24 34.54 -40.72 -17.34
CA ARG A 24 34.44 -39.86 -18.54
C ARG A 24 33.01 -39.38 -18.79
N LEU A 25 32.01 -40.21 -18.51
CA LEU A 25 30.61 -39.83 -18.62
C LEU A 25 30.23 -38.81 -17.55
N GLU A 26 30.63 -39.01 -16.30
CA GLU A 26 30.42 -38.04 -15.20
C GLU A 26 31.05 -36.68 -15.51
N GLU A 27 32.28 -36.68 -16.02
CA GLU A 27 32.96 -35.43 -16.39
C GLU A 27 32.28 -34.73 -17.58
N ARG A 28 31.78 -35.49 -18.55
CA ARG A 28 30.98 -34.94 -19.65
C ARG A 28 29.64 -34.39 -19.18
N THR A 29 28.96 -35.06 -18.25
CA THR A 29 27.71 -34.58 -17.65
C THR A 29 27.96 -33.28 -16.89
N ARG A 30 29.02 -33.21 -16.08
CA ARG A 30 29.40 -32.00 -15.35
C ARG A 30 29.73 -30.83 -16.27
N GLN A 31 30.40 -31.09 -17.40
CA GLN A 31 30.67 -30.06 -18.41
C GLN A 31 29.39 -29.56 -19.09
N LEU A 32 28.47 -30.46 -19.42
CA LEU A 32 27.18 -30.08 -20.00
C LEU A 32 26.32 -29.28 -19.02
N GLU A 33 26.33 -29.63 -17.74
CA GLU A 33 25.65 -28.87 -16.68
C GLU A 33 26.24 -27.46 -16.53
N GLN A 34 27.56 -27.32 -16.51
CA GLN A 34 28.22 -26.01 -16.46
C GLN A 34 27.91 -25.16 -17.70
N GLN A 35 27.92 -25.77 -18.89
CA GLN A 35 27.50 -25.09 -20.12
C GLN A 35 26.02 -24.68 -20.06
N GLY A 36 25.14 -25.55 -19.56
CA GLY A 36 23.72 -25.23 -19.34
C GLY A 36 23.52 -24.04 -18.39
N ALA A 37 24.24 -24.03 -17.26
CA ALA A 37 24.16 -22.96 -16.28
C ALA A 37 24.68 -21.61 -16.83
N THR A 38 25.80 -21.62 -17.55
CA THR A 38 26.34 -20.39 -18.18
C THR A 38 25.45 -19.85 -19.30
N VAL A 39 24.89 -20.73 -20.13
CA VAL A 39 23.93 -20.32 -21.17
C VAL A 39 22.66 -19.78 -20.53
N ALA A 40 22.10 -20.44 -19.51
CA ALA A 40 20.92 -19.95 -18.78
C ALA A 40 21.16 -18.58 -18.12
N GLY A 41 22.32 -18.38 -17.47
CA GLY A 41 22.71 -17.11 -16.87
C GLY A 41 22.90 -15.99 -17.91
N SER A 42 23.49 -16.29 -19.07
CA SER A 42 23.65 -15.30 -20.15
C SER A 42 22.30 -14.93 -20.79
N VAL A 43 21.40 -15.89 -21.00
CA VAL A 43 20.06 -15.62 -21.56
C VAL A 43 19.22 -14.77 -20.60
N THR A 44 19.24 -15.06 -19.30
CA THR A 44 18.49 -14.28 -18.29
C THR A 44 19.02 -12.86 -18.16
N THR A 45 20.34 -12.67 -18.08
CA THR A 45 20.95 -11.32 -18.02
C THR A 45 20.72 -10.53 -19.31
N THR A 46 20.79 -11.17 -20.47
CA THR A 46 20.53 -10.50 -21.76
C THR A 46 19.06 -10.13 -21.92
N SER A 47 18.15 -11.02 -21.49
CA SER A 47 16.71 -10.76 -21.47
C SER A 47 16.37 -9.61 -20.52
N GLN A 48 16.88 -9.63 -19.29
CA GLN A 48 16.69 -8.54 -18.33
C GLN A 48 17.24 -7.21 -18.86
N ARG A 49 18.44 -7.20 -19.47
CA ARG A 49 19.07 -5.99 -20.01
C ARG A 49 18.28 -5.35 -21.16
N LYS A 50 17.57 -6.15 -21.97
CA LYS A 50 16.73 -5.65 -23.07
C LYS A 50 15.33 -5.26 -22.62
N VAL A 51 14.70 -6.06 -21.77
CA VAL A 51 13.29 -5.88 -21.38
C VAL A 51 13.12 -4.74 -20.37
N PHE A 52 14.03 -4.60 -19.42
CA PHE A 52 13.94 -3.57 -18.37
C PHE A 52 13.86 -2.13 -18.91
N PRO A 53 14.74 -1.66 -19.82
CA PRO A 53 14.65 -0.31 -20.35
C PRO A 53 13.39 -0.07 -21.19
N ILE A 54 12.91 -1.09 -21.90
CA ILE A 54 11.66 -1.00 -22.68
C ILE A 54 10.46 -0.80 -21.75
N CYS A 55 10.38 -1.59 -20.67
CA CYS A 55 9.33 -1.46 -19.66
C CYS A 55 9.37 -0.08 -18.99
N LYS A 56 10.57 0.39 -18.61
CA LYS A 56 10.76 1.72 -18.02
C LYS A 56 10.33 2.85 -18.97
N ASN A 57 10.68 2.74 -20.26
CA ASN A 57 10.28 3.71 -21.27
C ASN A 57 8.78 3.69 -21.52
N CYS A 58 8.15 2.52 -21.55
CA CYS A 58 6.69 2.37 -21.68
C CYS A 58 5.96 3.05 -20.51
N MET A 59 6.40 2.81 -19.28
CA MET A 59 5.85 3.45 -18.07
C MET A 59 6.02 4.97 -18.08
N ASN A 60 7.19 5.47 -18.48
CA ASN A 60 7.42 6.91 -18.59
C ASN A 60 6.55 7.56 -19.66
N LEU A 61 6.40 6.90 -20.82
CA LEU A 61 5.55 7.39 -21.91
C LEU A 61 4.07 7.43 -21.48
N HIS A 62 3.59 6.39 -20.78
CA HIS A 62 2.25 6.38 -20.22
C HIS A 62 2.05 7.52 -19.21
N ARG A 63 3.02 7.72 -18.30
CA ARG A 63 2.98 8.82 -17.32
C ARG A 63 2.88 10.18 -18.00
N VAL A 64 3.71 10.44 -19.01
CA VAL A 64 3.71 11.71 -19.76
C VAL A 64 2.38 11.90 -20.50
N ASN A 65 1.85 10.85 -21.12
CA ASN A 65 0.56 10.91 -21.83
C ASN A 65 -0.60 11.18 -20.87
N CYS A 66 -0.62 10.55 -19.69
CA CYS A 66 -1.61 10.83 -18.65
C CYS A 66 -1.53 12.29 -18.18
N LEU A 67 -0.32 12.79 -17.89
CA LEU A 67 -0.15 14.19 -17.47
C LEU A 67 -0.63 15.16 -18.56
N LYS A 68 -0.30 14.90 -19.82
CA LYS A 68 -0.76 15.69 -20.96
C LYS A 68 -2.28 15.64 -21.13
N PHE A 69 -2.90 14.50 -20.86
CA PHE A 69 -4.35 14.35 -20.91
C PHE A 69 -5.03 15.19 -19.83
N VAL A 70 -4.53 15.14 -18.58
CA VAL A 70 -5.07 15.94 -17.46
C VAL A 70 -4.96 17.43 -17.74
N LEU A 71 -3.77 17.92 -18.12
CA LEU A 71 -3.55 19.33 -18.45
C LEU A 71 -4.47 19.83 -19.58
N ASN A 72 -4.71 19.01 -20.60
CA ASN A 72 -5.62 19.36 -21.70
C ASN A 72 -7.09 19.39 -21.23
N GLN A 73 -7.50 18.48 -20.35
CA GLN A 73 -8.84 18.50 -19.77
C GLN A 73 -9.07 19.74 -18.91
N GLU A 74 -8.08 20.16 -18.12
CA GLU A 74 -8.15 21.40 -17.34
C GLU A 74 -8.19 22.65 -18.22
N GLU A 75 -7.36 22.71 -19.26
CA GLU A 75 -7.40 23.81 -20.24
C GLU A 75 -8.76 23.89 -20.92
N ARG A 76 -9.38 22.74 -21.27
CA ARG A 76 -10.74 22.71 -21.83
C ARG A 76 -11.78 23.16 -20.82
N ALA A 77 -11.67 22.74 -19.56
CA ALA A 77 -12.61 23.15 -18.51
C ALA A 77 -12.55 24.66 -18.25
N ALA A 78 -11.34 25.24 -18.17
CA ALA A 78 -11.14 26.67 -18.00
C ALA A 78 -11.69 27.48 -19.19
N LYS A 79 -11.44 27.03 -20.42
CA LYS A 79 -12.03 27.66 -21.62
C LYS A 79 -13.54 27.56 -21.62
N GLN A 80 -14.10 26.42 -21.19
CA GLN A 80 -15.54 26.26 -21.12
C GLN A 80 -16.17 27.19 -20.07
N SER A 81 -15.52 27.39 -18.91
CA SER A 81 -16.02 28.35 -17.91
C SER A 81 -15.95 29.80 -18.39
N GLU A 82 -14.90 30.17 -19.14
CA GLU A 82 -14.79 31.50 -19.76
C GLU A 82 -15.92 31.72 -20.79
N VAL A 83 -16.19 30.73 -21.64
CA VAL A 83 -17.31 30.78 -22.60
C VAL A 83 -18.65 30.92 -21.89
N ASN A 84 -18.88 30.17 -20.81
CA ASN A 84 -20.12 30.27 -20.04
C ASN A 84 -20.30 31.66 -19.42
N LEU A 85 -19.23 32.23 -18.87
CA LEU A 85 -19.28 33.57 -18.28
C LEU A 85 -19.54 34.66 -19.32
N LEU A 86 -18.93 34.55 -20.50
CA LEU A 86 -19.22 35.43 -21.64
C LEU A 86 -20.66 35.26 -22.15
N MET A 87 -21.19 34.04 -22.16
CA MET A 87 -22.61 33.79 -22.46
C MET A 87 -23.52 34.51 -21.44
N ASP A 88 -23.25 34.38 -20.15
CA ASP A 88 -24.02 35.05 -19.09
C ASP A 88 -23.95 36.58 -19.19
N GLU A 89 -22.80 37.14 -19.57
CA GLU A 89 -22.63 38.58 -19.82
C GLU A 89 -23.43 39.05 -21.03
N VAL A 90 -23.41 38.27 -22.11
CA VAL A 90 -24.21 38.55 -23.31
C VAL A 90 -25.70 38.49 -22.97
N GLU A 91 -26.17 37.49 -22.22
CA GLU A 91 -27.56 37.40 -21.78
C GLU A 91 -27.98 38.57 -20.87
N ARG A 92 -27.12 38.98 -19.93
CA ARG A 92 -27.32 40.17 -19.09
C ARG A 92 -27.39 41.45 -19.93
N ALA A 93 -26.49 41.62 -20.88
CA ALA A 93 -26.47 42.77 -21.78
C ALA A 93 -27.71 42.81 -22.68
N GLN A 94 -28.11 41.67 -23.24
CA GLN A 94 -29.33 41.53 -24.03
C GLN A 94 -30.57 41.87 -23.20
N THR A 95 -30.65 41.42 -21.96
CA THR A 95 -31.77 41.74 -21.06
C THR A 95 -31.85 43.24 -20.78
N ARG A 96 -30.71 43.90 -20.51
CA ARG A 96 -30.64 45.36 -20.33
C ARG A 96 -31.06 46.11 -21.61
N LEU A 97 -30.58 45.65 -22.76
CA LEU A 97 -30.91 46.24 -24.06
C LEU A 97 -32.42 46.16 -24.33
N LEU A 98 -33.04 45.00 -24.11
CA LEU A 98 -34.49 44.83 -24.24
C LEU A 98 -35.27 45.73 -23.26
N SER A 99 -34.76 45.95 -22.05
CA SER A 99 -35.37 46.90 -21.11
C SER A 99 -35.31 48.34 -21.63
N LEU A 100 -34.15 48.78 -22.10
CA LEU A 100 -33.95 50.11 -22.67
C LEU A 100 -34.76 50.32 -23.95
N GLU A 101 -34.91 49.29 -24.79
CA GLU A 101 -35.76 49.34 -25.97
C GLU A 101 -37.24 49.52 -25.60
N ARG A 102 -37.72 48.83 -24.56
CA ARG A 102 -39.08 49.03 -24.01
C ARG A 102 -39.27 50.44 -23.48
N GLU A 103 -38.33 50.95 -22.68
CA GLU A 103 -38.37 52.32 -22.14
C GLU A 103 -38.35 53.37 -23.25
N LYS A 104 -37.50 53.19 -24.27
CA LYS A 104 -37.46 54.07 -25.44
C LYS A 104 -38.78 54.02 -26.22
N GLY A 105 -39.40 52.85 -26.33
CA GLY A 105 -40.74 52.69 -26.90
C GLY A 105 -41.78 53.49 -26.12
N LEU A 106 -41.79 53.36 -24.79
CA LEU A 106 -42.69 54.10 -23.90
C LEU A 106 -42.50 55.62 -24.02
N LEU A 107 -41.26 56.11 -23.97
CA LEU A 107 -40.94 57.53 -24.13
C LEU A 107 -41.35 58.07 -25.50
N ARG A 108 -41.20 57.28 -26.57
CA ARG A 108 -41.69 57.64 -27.91
C ARG A 108 -43.21 57.74 -27.94
N SER A 109 -43.94 56.80 -27.36
CA SER A 109 -45.40 56.87 -27.26
C SER A 109 -45.88 58.04 -26.41
N GLN A 110 -45.16 58.36 -25.32
CA GLN A 110 -45.42 59.54 -24.50
C GLN A 110 -45.22 60.85 -25.26
N LEU A 111 -44.16 60.95 -26.07
CA LEU A 111 -43.93 62.10 -26.94
C LEU A 111 -44.98 62.22 -28.05
N GLN A 112 -45.40 61.10 -28.63
CA GLN A 112 -46.42 61.11 -29.68
C GLN A 112 -47.80 61.51 -29.14
N SER A 113 -48.21 60.98 -27.99
CA SER A 113 -49.47 61.38 -27.33
C SER A 113 -49.45 62.85 -26.90
N ALA A 114 -48.35 63.34 -26.30
CA ALA A 114 -48.21 64.76 -25.97
C ALA A 114 -48.23 65.68 -27.21
N ASN A 115 -47.84 65.17 -28.39
CA ASN A 115 -47.88 65.91 -29.65
C ASN A 115 -49.28 65.86 -30.31
N GLU A 116 -49.97 64.73 -30.25
CA GLU A 116 -51.35 64.56 -30.76
C GLU A 116 -52.39 65.33 -29.90
N ASP A 117 -52.21 65.35 -28.57
CA ASP A 117 -53.03 66.15 -27.64
C ASP A 117 -52.92 67.66 -27.88
N ASN A 118 -51.81 68.10 -28.50
CA ASN A 118 -51.62 69.50 -28.86
C ASN A 118 -52.25 69.87 -30.23
N GLY A 119 -52.53 68.87 -31.08
CA GLY A 119 -53.07 69.06 -32.43
C GLY A 119 -54.58 68.84 -32.56
N ASN A 120 -55.20 68.00 -31.73
CA ASN A 120 -56.56 67.49 -31.98
C ASN A 120 -57.61 67.94 -30.97
N LYS A 121 -57.66 69.24 -30.66
CA LYS A 121 -58.82 69.81 -29.95
C LYS A 121 -60.00 69.98 -30.90
N LYS A 122 -61.02 69.13 -30.69
CA LYS A 122 -62.43 69.24 -31.15
C LYS A 122 -62.76 68.64 -32.52
N SER A 123 -63.16 67.36 -32.57
CA SER A 123 -64.34 66.94 -33.36
C SER A 123 -64.79 65.48 -33.12
N ASP A 124 -63.89 64.49 -33.05
CA ASP A 124 -64.30 63.08 -33.26
C ASP A 124 -64.23 62.17 -32.00
N ASN A 125 -64.53 62.74 -30.84
CA ASN A 125 -64.31 62.11 -29.53
C ASN A 125 -65.17 60.84 -29.27
N LEU A 126 -66.30 60.67 -29.95
CA LEU A 126 -67.20 59.54 -29.70
C LEU A 126 -66.82 58.26 -30.47
N ASP A 127 -66.45 58.38 -31.74
CA ASP A 127 -66.12 57.23 -32.59
C ASP A 127 -64.69 56.72 -32.32
N SER A 128 -63.78 57.64 -31.99
CA SER A 128 -62.42 57.31 -31.54
C SER A 128 -62.43 56.56 -30.20
N ASN A 129 -63.31 56.93 -29.27
CA ASN A 129 -63.46 56.21 -27.99
C ASN A 129 -63.97 54.78 -28.19
N SER A 130 -64.92 54.56 -29.10
CA SER A 130 -65.44 53.22 -29.42
C SER A 130 -64.36 52.30 -30.02
N ILE A 131 -63.54 52.81 -30.95
CA ILE A 131 -62.43 52.04 -31.55
C ILE A 131 -61.35 51.73 -30.51
N LEU A 132 -61.04 52.70 -29.64
CA LEU A 132 -60.09 52.51 -28.55
C LEU A 132 -60.61 51.49 -27.52
N GLU A 133 -61.90 51.49 -27.21
CA GLU A 133 -62.54 50.52 -26.30
C GLU A 133 -62.54 49.10 -26.88
N SER A 134 -62.81 48.96 -28.19
CA SER A 134 -62.67 47.69 -28.91
C SER A 134 -61.21 47.21 -28.95
N SER A 135 -60.25 48.10 -29.21
CA SER A 135 -58.82 47.77 -29.17
C SER A 135 -58.36 47.39 -27.76
N LEU A 136 -58.88 48.06 -26.74
CA LEU A 136 -58.59 47.79 -25.33
C LEU A 136 -59.11 46.40 -24.94
N SER A 137 -60.36 46.07 -25.26
CA SER A 137 -60.93 44.74 -24.99
C SER A 137 -60.19 43.62 -25.74
N ALA A 138 -59.73 43.87 -26.97
CA ALA A 138 -58.90 42.91 -27.71
C ALA A 138 -57.53 42.71 -27.03
N LYS A 139 -56.89 43.79 -26.55
CA LYS A 139 -55.64 43.69 -25.79
C LYS A 139 -55.83 43.01 -24.44
N GLU A 140 -56.92 43.29 -23.72
CA GLU A 140 -57.27 42.63 -22.46
C GLU A 140 -57.47 41.12 -22.66
N LYS A 141 -58.12 40.73 -23.76
CA LYS A 141 -58.27 39.33 -24.13
C LYS A 141 -56.91 38.67 -24.39
N ILE A 142 -56.03 39.30 -25.18
CA ILE A 142 -54.67 38.80 -25.44
C ILE A 142 -53.86 38.71 -24.13
N ILE A 143 -53.97 39.71 -23.25
CA ILE A 143 -53.32 39.70 -21.93
C ILE A 143 -53.83 38.51 -21.10
N SER A 144 -55.14 38.24 -21.12
CA SER A 144 -55.71 37.09 -20.41
C SER A 144 -55.23 35.75 -20.98
N GLU A 145 -55.15 35.62 -22.30
CA GLU A 145 -54.65 34.42 -22.98
C GLU A 145 -53.17 34.20 -22.66
N LEU A 146 -52.33 35.24 -22.75
CA LEU A 146 -50.92 35.18 -22.37
C LEU A 146 -50.72 34.88 -20.88
N ASN A 147 -51.57 35.41 -19.99
CA ASN A 147 -51.49 35.09 -18.56
C ASN A 147 -51.83 33.62 -18.28
N VAL A 148 -52.81 33.06 -19.00
CA VAL A 148 -53.13 31.63 -18.90
C VAL A 148 -52.00 30.78 -19.46
N GLU A 149 -51.40 31.17 -20.59
CA GLU A 149 -50.23 30.49 -21.15
C GLU A 149 -49.02 30.55 -20.22
N LEU A 150 -48.74 31.72 -19.60
CA LEU A 150 -47.70 31.88 -18.59
C LEU A 150 -47.95 30.96 -17.40
N HIS A 151 -49.18 30.93 -16.88
CA HIS A 151 -49.52 30.06 -15.75
C HIS A 151 -49.39 28.57 -16.11
N ASN A 152 -49.79 28.19 -17.33
CA ASN A 152 -49.60 26.82 -17.83
C ASN A 152 -48.11 26.47 -17.95
N LEU A 153 -47.28 27.37 -18.47
CA LEU A 153 -45.83 27.15 -18.57
C LEU A 153 -45.16 27.09 -17.20
N GLU A 154 -45.56 27.95 -16.27
CA GLU A 154 -45.08 27.93 -14.88
C GLU A 154 -45.45 26.61 -14.18
N THR A 155 -46.67 26.12 -14.36
CA THR A 155 -47.10 24.83 -13.80
C THR A 155 -46.38 23.65 -14.44
N THR A 156 -46.17 23.63 -15.77
CA THR A 156 -45.36 22.58 -16.42
C THR A 156 -43.92 22.60 -15.93
N LEU A 157 -43.31 23.78 -15.81
CA LEU A 157 -41.94 23.93 -15.33
C LEU A 157 -41.82 23.53 -13.86
N SER A 158 -42.82 23.85 -13.03
CA SER A 158 -42.89 23.38 -11.64
C SER A 158 -42.98 21.85 -11.56
N ASN A 159 -43.81 21.22 -12.40
CA ASN A 159 -43.95 19.77 -12.45
C ASN A 159 -42.65 19.07 -12.92
N GLU A 160 -41.97 19.62 -13.94
CA GLU A 160 -40.68 19.09 -14.41
C GLU A 160 -39.59 19.24 -13.33
N ARG A 161 -39.55 20.39 -12.63
CA ARG A 161 -38.65 20.57 -11.48
C ARG A 161 -38.91 19.54 -10.38
N GLU A 162 -40.17 19.27 -10.05
CA GLU A 162 -40.53 18.25 -9.06
C GLU A 162 -40.10 16.85 -9.51
N GLN A 163 -40.32 16.50 -10.79
CA GLN A 163 -39.87 15.23 -11.38
C GLN A 163 -38.35 15.06 -11.30
N HIS A 164 -37.58 16.09 -11.64
CA HIS A 164 -36.12 16.06 -11.54
C HIS A 164 -35.65 15.94 -10.09
N VAL A 165 -36.30 16.64 -9.15
CA VAL A 165 -36.01 16.51 -7.72
C VAL A 165 -36.25 15.08 -7.23
N ASP A 166 -37.33 14.44 -7.68
CA ASP A 166 -37.62 13.04 -7.32
C ASP A 166 -36.68 12.05 -7.99
N GLU A 167 -36.23 12.31 -9.22
CA GLU A 167 -35.19 11.51 -9.87
C GLU A 167 -33.85 11.63 -9.15
N ILE A 168 -33.45 12.84 -8.73
CA ILE A 168 -32.26 13.08 -7.91
C ILE A 168 -32.37 12.32 -6.59
N LYS A 169 -33.53 12.34 -5.90
CA LYS A 169 -33.75 11.56 -4.67
C LYS A 169 -33.58 10.06 -4.91
N LYS A 170 -34.13 9.52 -6.01
CA LYS A 170 -33.99 8.10 -6.38
C LYS A 170 -32.54 7.73 -6.68
N LEU A 171 -31.83 8.55 -7.46
CA LEU A 171 -30.42 8.33 -7.77
C LEU A 171 -29.54 8.41 -6.51
N ASN A 172 -29.81 9.36 -5.60
CA ASN A 172 -29.11 9.46 -4.32
C ASN A 172 -29.37 8.24 -3.43
N ALA A 173 -30.61 7.72 -3.40
CA ALA A 173 -30.91 6.48 -2.67
C ALA A 173 -30.12 5.29 -3.23
N LEU A 174 -30.09 5.12 -4.56
CA LEU A 174 -29.31 4.09 -5.22
C LEU A 174 -27.80 4.26 -4.99
N LEU A 175 -27.29 5.50 -4.98
CA LEU A 175 -25.90 5.79 -4.67
C LEU A 175 -25.55 5.36 -3.25
N ASN A 176 -26.36 5.75 -2.27
CA ASN A 176 -26.18 5.34 -0.87
C ASN A 176 -26.21 3.82 -0.71
N GLU A 177 -27.12 3.11 -1.39
CA GLU A 177 -27.15 1.63 -1.38
C GLU A 177 -25.84 1.05 -1.95
N LYS A 178 -25.33 1.59 -3.05
CA LYS A 178 -24.06 1.14 -3.64
C LYS A 178 -22.86 1.45 -2.75
N GLU A 179 -22.85 2.59 -2.07
CA GLU A 179 -21.82 2.94 -1.10
C GLU A 179 -21.81 1.98 0.09
N VAL A 180 -22.97 1.63 0.62
CA VAL A 180 -23.10 0.63 1.70
C VAL A 180 -22.58 -0.73 1.25
N VAL A 181 -22.96 -1.19 0.05
CA VAL A 181 -22.46 -2.45 -0.51
C VAL A 181 -20.95 -2.42 -0.74
N LEU A 182 -20.41 -1.30 -1.23
CA LEU A 182 -18.97 -1.11 -1.42
C LEU A 182 -18.22 -1.17 -0.10
N GLU A 183 -18.72 -0.54 0.95
CA GLU A 183 -18.08 -0.61 2.27
C GLU A 183 -18.16 -2.01 2.89
N GLU A 184 -19.26 -2.74 2.69
CA GLU A 184 -19.34 -4.13 3.12
C GLU A 184 -18.34 -5.02 2.35
N ILE A 185 -18.19 -4.85 1.03
CA ILE A 185 -17.18 -5.58 0.24
C ILE A 185 -15.76 -5.20 0.67
N LYS A 186 -15.48 -3.91 0.92
CA LYS A 186 -14.18 -3.47 1.44
C LYS A 186 -13.88 -4.09 2.80
N LYS A 187 -14.86 -4.14 3.69
CA LYS A 187 -14.73 -4.80 5.00
C LYS A 187 -14.46 -6.29 4.85
N GLN A 188 -15.15 -6.98 3.94
CA GLN A 188 -14.88 -8.39 3.63
C GLN A 188 -13.48 -8.60 3.02
N LEU A 189 -13.02 -7.68 2.18
CA LEU A 189 -11.68 -7.71 1.60
C LEU A 189 -10.60 -7.51 2.68
N GLN A 190 -10.83 -6.61 3.63
CA GLN A 190 -9.94 -6.39 4.78
C GLN A 190 -9.97 -7.54 5.78
N ALA A 191 -11.12 -8.17 5.99
CA ALA A 191 -11.25 -9.35 6.85
C ALA A 191 -10.60 -10.61 6.24
N ARG A 192 -10.33 -10.61 4.94
CA ARG A 192 -9.65 -11.71 4.27
C ARG A 192 -8.20 -11.78 4.76
N PRO A 193 -7.70 -12.96 5.17
CA PRO A 193 -6.33 -13.11 5.61
C PRO A 193 -5.36 -12.51 4.57
N THR A 194 -4.52 -11.58 5.01
CA THR A 194 -3.54 -10.92 4.13
C THR A 194 -2.70 -11.99 3.42
N ALA A 195 -2.40 -11.80 2.13
CA ALA A 195 -1.60 -12.76 1.35
C ALA A 195 -0.32 -13.19 2.08
N LYS A 196 0.32 -12.25 2.80
CA LYS A 196 1.47 -12.51 3.68
C LYS A 196 1.17 -13.52 4.79
N LEU A 197 0.04 -13.42 5.48
CA LEU A 197 -0.36 -14.38 6.52
C LEU A 197 -0.63 -15.77 5.93
N VAL A 198 -1.26 -15.83 4.75
CA VAL A 198 -1.50 -17.10 4.04
C VAL A 198 -0.17 -17.73 3.61
N ASP A 199 0.76 -16.94 3.09
CA ASP A 199 2.09 -17.40 2.71
C ASP A 199 2.92 -17.83 3.92
N ASP A 200 2.83 -17.10 5.04
CA ASP A 200 3.49 -17.46 6.29
C ASP A 200 2.90 -18.76 6.89
N LEU A 201 1.58 -18.95 6.82
CA LEU A 201 0.93 -20.19 7.23
C LEU A 201 1.32 -21.35 6.31
N ARG A 202 1.40 -21.13 4.99
CA ARG A 202 1.89 -22.14 4.03
C ARG A 202 3.34 -22.53 4.28
N LYS A 203 4.20 -21.55 4.56
CA LYS A 203 5.61 -21.80 4.94
C LYS A 203 5.69 -22.56 6.26
N LYS A 204 4.93 -22.16 7.29
CA LYS A 204 4.85 -22.91 8.57
C LYS A 204 4.37 -24.34 8.38
N VAL A 205 3.37 -24.58 7.54
CA VAL A 205 2.88 -25.93 7.22
C VAL A 205 3.94 -26.73 6.45
N LYS A 206 4.66 -26.12 5.50
CA LYS A 206 5.75 -26.80 4.77
C LYS A 206 6.92 -27.13 5.69
N ILE A 207 7.31 -26.24 6.60
CA ILE A 207 8.33 -26.50 7.63
C ILE A 207 7.87 -27.64 8.55
N LEU A 208 6.63 -27.60 9.03
CA LEU A 208 6.08 -28.68 9.87
C LEU A 208 6.00 -30.01 9.11
N GLN A 209 5.70 -30.00 7.82
CA GLN A 209 5.68 -31.20 7.00
C GLN A 209 7.10 -31.77 6.83
N VAL A 210 8.09 -30.91 6.64
CA VAL A 210 9.51 -31.28 6.54
C VAL A 210 10.02 -31.86 7.85
N VAL A 211 9.80 -31.15 8.97
CA VAL A 211 10.25 -31.55 10.31
C VAL A 211 9.50 -32.79 10.81
N GLY A 212 8.20 -32.91 10.49
CA GLY A 212 7.34 -34.00 10.93
C GLY A 212 7.47 -35.26 10.09
N TYR A 213 7.81 -35.15 8.80
CA TYR A 213 7.79 -36.30 7.89
C TYR A 213 9.13 -36.66 7.25
N ASN A 214 10.20 -35.86 7.36
CA ASN A 214 11.55 -36.19 6.83
C ASN A 214 11.54 -36.81 5.40
N THR A 215 10.58 -36.43 4.55
CA THR A 215 10.31 -37.08 3.24
C THR A 215 10.15 -36.04 2.12
N ILE A 216 11.05 -35.05 2.09
CA ILE A 216 11.14 -34.18 0.91
C ILE A 216 12.59 -34.14 0.44
N GLU A 217 12.78 -34.56 -0.81
CA GLU A 217 14.00 -34.54 -1.59
C GLU A 217 14.62 -33.13 -1.57
N ALA A 218 15.94 -33.06 -1.48
CA ALA A 218 16.71 -31.84 -1.20
C ALA A 218 16.54 -30.71 -2.23
N GLU A 219 15.84 -30.94 -3.35
CA GLU A 219 15.66 -30.00 -4.45
C GLU A 219 14.51 -28.99 -4.21
N ASP A 220 13.50 -29.34 -3.41
CA ASP A 220 12.39 -28.45 -3.03
C ASP A 220 12.76 -27.47 -1.89
N TRP A 221 13.95 -27.65 -1.30
CA TRP A 221 14.43 -26.90 -0.13
C TRP A 221 14.93 -25.51 -0.48
N GLU A 222 15.60 -25.34 -1.62
CA GLU A 222 16.17 -24.04 -2.02
C GLU A 222 15.08 -23.01 -2.34
N VAL A 223 13.91 -23.48 -2.81
CA VAL A 223 12.79 -22.60 -3.18
C VAL A 223 12.06 -22.09 -1.92
N ALA A 224 11.92 -22.92 -0.88
CA ALA A 224 11.20 -22.58 0.34
C ALA A 224 12.01 -21.67 1.31
N THR A 225 13.34 -21.75 1.28
CA THR A 225 14.26 -21.07 2.24
C THR A 225 14.76 -19.70 1.77
N SER A 226 14.33 -19.21 0.61
CA SER A 226 14.78 -17.92 0.04
C SER A 226 14.29 -16.65 0.79
N GLY A 227 13.53 -16.81 1.88
CA GLY A 227 13.17 -15.72 2.79
C GLY A 227 14.21 -15.53 3.89
N GLU A 228 14.99 -14.44 3.81
CA GLU A 228 16.17 -14.14 4.67
C GLU A 228 15.98 -14.33 6.17
N GLU A 229 14.78 -14.06 6.72
CA GLU A 229 14.53 -14.15 8.17
C GLU A 229 14.19 -15.57 8.65
N MET A 230 13.56 -16.41 7.80
CA MET A 230 13.29 -17.81 8.15
C MET A 230 14.47 -18.73 7.87
N SER A 231 15.27 -18.43 6.85
CA SER A 231 16.51 -19.18 6.54
C SER A 231 17.45 -19.28 7.74
N LYS A 232 17.55 -18.20 8.54
CA LYS A 232 18.43 -18.16 9.72
C LYS A 232 17.90 -19.00 10.89
N LEU A 233 16.60 -18.98 11.14
CA LEU A 233 15.98 -19.79 12.19
C LEU A 233 15.99 -21.28 11.80
N GLU A 234 15.70 -21.57 10.54
CA GLU A 234 15.69 -22.92 9.95
C GLU A 234 17.09 -23.54 9.96
N SER A 235 18.12 -22.78 9.56
CA SER A 235 19.52 -23.20 9.67
C SER A 235 19.91 -23.52 11.11
N LEU A 236 19.48 -22.70 12.07
CA LEU A 236 19.80 -22.87 13.48
C LEU A 236 19.08 -24.09 14.09
N LEU A 237 17.83 -24.35 13.69
CA LEU A 237 17.10 -25.53 14.11
C LEU A 237 17.68 -26.82 13.52
N LEU A 238 18.11 -26.80 12.25
CA LEU A 238 18.78 -27.94 11.62
C LEU A 238 20.15 -28.22 12.22
N ASP A 239 20.95 -27.18 12.49
CA ASP A 239 22.26 -27.33 13.15
C ASP A 239 22.08 -27.89 14.57
N LYS A 240 21.07 -27.43 15.31
CA LYS A 240 20.75 -27.98 16.63
C LYS A 240 20.24 -29.42 16.55
N ASN A 241 19.42 -29.76 15.56
CA ASN A 241 18.94 -31.14 15.37
C ASN A 241 20.12 -32.08 15.02
N ARG A 242 20.99 -31.69 14.08
CA ARG A 242 22.21 -32.45 13.74
C ARG A 242 23.16 -32.60 14.92
N LYS A 243 23.32 -31.56 15.75
CA LYS A 243 24.11 -31.63 16.99
C LYS A 243 23.50 -32.60 18.00
N MET A 244 22.19 -32.54 18.21
CA MET A 244 21.48 -33.48 19.08
C MET A 244 21.60 -34.92 18.57
N GLU A 245 21.49 -35.15 17.26
CA GLU A 245 21.72 -36.47 16.63
C GLU A 245 23.17 -36.94 16.84
N HIS A 246 24.15 -36.04 16.71
CA HIS A 246 25.55 -36.36 16.95
C HIS A 246 25.82 -36.69 18.44
N GLU A 247 25.22 -35.94 19.37
CA GLU A 247 25.32 -36.22 20.80
C GLU A 247 24.66 -37.57 21.15
N VAL A 248 23.49 -37.87 20.58
CA VAL A 248 22.82 -39.17 20.76
C VAL A 248 23.66 -40.31 20.22
N THR A 249 24.26 -40.16 19.03
CA THR A 249 25.15 -41.19 18.47
C THR A 249 26.42 -41.37 19.29
N GLN A 250 27.04 -40.28 19.75
CA GLN A 250 28.19 -40.36 20.66
C GLN A 250 27.84 -41.05 21.98
N LEU A 251 26.70 -40.72 22.58
CA LEU A 251 26.23 -41.38 23.81
C LEU A 251 25.95 -42.85 23.58
N LYS A 252 25.38 -43.25 22.43
CA LYS A 252 25.21 -44.66 22.05
C LYS A 252 26.53 -45.40 21.91
N VAL A 253 27.55 -44.79 21.31
CA VAL A 253 28.89 -45.39 21.19
C VAL A 253 29.52 -45.55 22.58
N LYS A 254 29.50 -44.51 23.42
CA LYS A 254 29.98 -44.59 24.81
C LYS A 254 29.24 -45.64 25.62
N LEU A 255 27.93 -45.79 25.42
CA LEU A 255 27.14 -46.85 26.03
C LEU A 255 27.66 -48.22 25.58
N SER A 256 27.84 -48.45 24.28
CA SER A 256 28.36 -49.72 23.75
C SER A 256 29.76 -50.07 24.24
N GLU A 257 30.65 -49.07 24.40
CA GLU A 257 31.98 -49.24 24.99
C GLU A 257 31.91 -49.59 26.47
N LYS A 258 31.00 -48.97 27.24
CA LYS A 258 30.79 -49.30 28.64
C LYS A 258 30.18 -50.68 28.80
N THR A 259 29.23 -51.06 27.94
CA THR A 259 28.63 -52.40 27.93
C THR A 259 29.68 -53.46 27.61
N SER A 260 30.56 -53.25 26.62
CA SER A 260 31.63 -54.23 26.32
C SER A 260 32.65 -54.34 27.44
N LEU A 261 33.02 -53.23 28.09
CA LEU A 261 33.87 -53.27 29.28
C LEU A 261 33.20 -54.03 30.43
N LEU A 262 31.89 -53.83 30.63
CA LEU A 262 31.12 -54.54 31.64
C LEU A 262 31.07 -56.05 31.33
N GLU A 263 30.79 -56.45 30.09
CA GLU A 263 30.84 -57.86 29.66
C GLU A 263 32.22 -58.48 29.88
N THR A 264 33.32 -57.75 29.60
CA THR A 264 34.66 -58.28 29.86
C THR A 264 34.97 -58.40 31.36
N ALA A 265 34.42 -57.50 32.19
CA ALA A 265 34.56 -57.56 33.63
C ALA A 265 33.73 -58.71 34.22
N GLU A 266 32.49 -58.89 33.75
CA GLU A 266 31.63 -60.02 34.09
C GLU A 266 32.26 -61.34 33.66
N GLY A 267 32.85 -61.41 32.46
CA GLY A 267 33.59 -62.57 31.99
C GLY A 267 34.78 -62.92 32.89
N LYS A 268 35.53 -61.92 33.37
CA LYS A 268 36.62 -62.12 34.35
C LYS A 268 36.09 -62.57 35.71
N ILE A 269 34.96 -62.02 36.18
CA ILE A 269 34.29 -62.46 37.41
C ILE A 269 33.81 -63.91 37.27
N ALA A 270 33.24 -64.28 36.14
CA ALA A 270 32.82 -65.65 35.82
C ALA A 270 34.03 -66.61 35.78
N GLU A 271 35.14 -66.19 35.18
CA GLU A 271 36.37 -66.99 35.15
C GLU A 271 36.99 -67.15 36.55
N LEU A 272 37.03 -66.09 37.35
CA LEU A 272 37.53 -66.13 38.72
C LEU A 272 36.61 -66.93 39.66
N THR A 273 35.30 -66.84 39.50
CA THR A 273 34.35 -67.68 40.24
C THR A 273 34.49 -69.15 39.83
N ALA A 274 34.60 -69.47 38.54
CA ALA A 274 34.86 -70.84 38.06
C ALA A 274 36.20 -71.40 38.58
N LYS A 275 37.28 -70.61 38.59
CA LYS A 275 38.56 -71.00 39.23
C LYS A 275 38.44 -71.12 40.74
N GLY A 276 37.60 -70.30 41.38
CA GLY A 276 37.25 -70.40 42.79
C GLY A 276 36.51 -71.69 43.14
N TYR A 277 35.69 -72.24 42.23
CA TYR A 277 35.02 -73.53 42.40
C TYR A 277 36.00 -74.72 42.31
N ASN A 278 37.07 -74.64 41.52
CA ASN A 278 38.14 -75.65 41.50
C ASN A 278 39.04 -75.64 42.77
N SER A 279 38.88 -74.67 43.67
CA SER A 279 39.57 -74.63 44.97
C SER A 279 38.61 -74.82 46.16
N LYS A 280 37.32 -75.09 45.90
CA LYS A 280 36.26 -75.12 46.92
C LYS A 280 35.83 -76.52 47.38
N ASP A 281 36.63 -77.55 47.13
CA ASP A 281 36.42 -78.89 47.69
C ASP A 281 37.07 -79.13 49.07
N ARG A 282 37.65 -78.11 49.71
CA ARG A 282 38.16 -78.23 51.11
C ARG A 282 37.96 -76.99 51.98
N LYS A 283 36.77 -76.37 51.97
CA LYS A 283 36.29 -75.52 53.07
C LYS A 283 34.80 -75.21 52.94
N GLY A 284 34.00 -76.26 53.02
CA GLY A 284 32.67 -76.14 53.61
C GLY A 284 32.80 -76.31 55.13
N ILE A 285 31.98 -75.57 55.87
CA ILE A 285 31.81 -75.65 57.34
C ILE A 285 32.84 -74.84 58.14
N LEU A 286 32.67 -73.53 58.18
CA LEU A 286 32.75 -72.68 59.39
C LEU A 286 32.70 -71.22 58.94
N PHE A 287 31.57 -70.56 59.15
CA PHE A 287 31.45 -69.20 59.71
C PHE A 287 30.02 -68.72 59.41
N ASP A 288 29.12 -69.24 60.25
CA ASP A 288 27.83 -68.63 60.52
C ASP A 288 28.08 -67.45 61.48
N ASP A 289 27.16 -66.48 61.49
CA ASP A 289 26.92 -65.53 62.60
C ASP A 289 27.77 -64.25 62.70
N TRP A 290 27.26 -63.14 62.14
CA TRP A 290 27.25 -61.83 62.81
C TRP A 290 26.04 -61.02 62.36
N ASP A 291 24.99 -61.18 63.15
CA ASP A 291 23.79 -60.37 63.26
C ASP A 291 24.12 -58.93 63.73
N LEU A 292 23.45 -57.89 63.20
CA LEU A 292 22.90 -56.72 63.94
C LEU A 292 22.49 -55.53 63.03
N SER A 293 21.17 -55.38 62.95
CA SER A 293 20.27 -54.20 62.92
C SER A 293 20.73 -52.73 63.06
N GLU A 294 19.80 -51.87 62.61
CA GLU A 294 19.49 -50.47 63.05
C GLU A 294 20.40 -49.35 62.50
N SER A 295 19.96 -48.13 62.17
CA SER A 295 18.72 -47.38 62.41
C SER A 295 18.67 -46.19 61.44
N GLY A 296 17.51 -45.56 61.28
CA GLY A 296 17.36 -44.29 60.57
C GLY A 296 17.79 -43.06 61.37
N ALA A 297 17.61 -41.90 60.73
CA ALA A 297 17.58 -40.52 61.25
C ALA A 297 18.70 -39.56 60.75
N THR A 298 18.34 -38.75 59.75
CA THR A 298 18.13 -37.28 59.87
C THR A 298 19.25 -36.35 60.41
N GLU A 299 19.80 -35.56 59.46
CA GLU A 299 20.25 -34.14 59.52
C GLU A 299 21.50 -33.77 60.36
N PRO A 300 22.11 -32.57 60.17
CA PRO A 300 22.54 -31.89 58.94
C PRO A 300 24.03 -31.48 59.05
N SER A 301 24.72 -31.23 57.93
CA SER A 301 26.00 -30.51 57.98
C SER A 301 26.24 -29.69 56.72
N GLU A 302 26.35 -28.39 56.95
CA GLU A 302 26.66 -27.33 56.01
C GLU A 302 27.99 -27.55 55.26
N ASN A 303 28.07 -26.91 54.09
CA ASN A 303 29.26 -26.65 53.27
C ASN A 303 29.72 -27.75 52.29
N ALA A 304 29.03 -27.79 51.15
CA ALA A 304 29.69 -27.96 49.85
C ALA A 304 28.96 -27.13 48.78
N ASP A 305 28.79 -25.85 49.07
CA ASP A 305 28.23 -24.84 48.18
C ASP A 305 29.31 -24.41 47.16
N HIS A 306 29.60 -25.28 46.18
CA HIS A 306 30.40 -24.93 45.00
C HIS A 306 30.19 -25.97 43.89
N ARG A 307 28.96 -26.08 43.38
CA ARG A 307 28.73 -26.63 42.03
C ARG A 307 27.42 -26.23 41.35
N HIS A 308 26.59 -25.38 41.98
CA HIS A 308 25.36 -24.87 41.39
C HIS A 308 25.33 -23.32 41.21
N VAL A 309 26.40 -22.60 41.57
CA VAL A 309 26.46 -21.14 41.44
C VAL A 309 26.83 -20.67 40.02
N SER A 310 27.53 -21.48 39.22
CA SER A 310 27.97 -21.06 37.89
C SER A 310 26.82 -20.95 36.88
N SER A 311 25.83 -21.86 36.93
CA SER A 311 24.71 -21.83 35.98
C SER A 311 23.78 -20.64 36.21
N ASP A 312 23.50 -20.30 37.48
CA ASP A 312 22.68 -19.12 37.81
C ASP A 312 23.40 -17.81 37.52
N GLN A 313 24.73 -17.77 37.68
CA GLN A 313 25.54 -16.62 37.31
C GLN A 313 25.60 -16.41 35.78
N ASP A 314 25.66 -17.49 35.00
CA ASP A 314 25.62 -17.45 33.54
C ASP A 314 24.23 -17.09 33.01
N GLN A 315 23.15 -17.58 33.64
CA GLN A 315 21.77 -17.16 33.33
C GLN A 315 21.53 -15.69 33.68
N SER A 316 22.03 -15.22 34.83
CA SER A 316 22.02 -13.81 35.23
C SER A 316 22.83 -12.94 34.27
N SER A 317 23.98 -13.44 33.79
CA SER A 317 24.80 -12.78 32.77
C SER A 317 24.08 -12.68 31.41
N MET A 318 23.45 -13.76 30.96
CA MET A 318 22.67 -13.78 29.72
C MET A 318 21.45 -12.87 29.79
N LEU A 319 20.70 -12.89 30.89
CA LEU A 319 19.58 -11.98 31.12
C LEU A 319 20.03 -10.51 31.15
N LYS A 320 21.18 -10.20 31.78
CA LYS A 320 21.78 -8.85 31.72
C LYS A 320 22.12 -8.42 30.29
N VAL A 321 22.67 -9.32 29.47
CA VAL A 321 22.95 -9.04 28.05
C VAL A 321 21.66 -8.81 27.26
N ILE A 322 20.61 -9.60 27.50
CA ILE A 322 19.30 -9.44 26.85
C ILE A 322 18.63 -8.13 27.30
N CYS A 323 18.71 -7.78 28.59
CA CYS A 323 18.23 -6.50 29.10
C CYS A 323 18.98 -5.34 28.43
N ASN A 324 20.32 -5.39 28.37
CA ASN A 324 21.13 -4.38 27.71
C ASN A 324 20.83 -4.27 26.20
N GLN A 325 20.60 -5.38 25.50
CA GLN A 325 20.21 -5.38 24.09
C GLN A 325 18.82 -4.77 23.91
N ARG A 326 17.84 -5.19 24.71
CA ARG A 326 16.48 -4.63 24.71
C ARG A 326 16.51 -3.13 24.99
N ASP A 327 17.32 -2.70 25.95
CA ASP A 327 17.40 -1.29 26.33
C ASP A 327 18.12 -0.47 25.25
N ARG A 328 19.08 -1.05 24.53
CA ARG A 328 19.65 -0.46 23.30
C ARG A 328 18.63 -0.33 22.18
N PHE A 329 17.82 -1.37 21.94
CA PHE A 329 16.76 -1.31 20.93
C PHE A 329 15.69 -0.28 21.31
N ARG A 330 15.30 -0.20 22.59
CA ARG A 330 14.40 0.83 23.10
C ARG A 330 14.99 2.24 22.98
N ALA A 331 16.28 2.41 23.22
CA ALA A 331 16.95 3.70 23.03
C ALA A 331 16.93 4.12 21.56
N ARG A 332 17.28 3.21 20.64
CA ARG A 332 17.24 3.48 19.20
C ARG A 332 15.81 3.73 18.70
N LEU A 333 14.82 3.01 19.22
CA LEU A 333 13.42 3.24 18.89
C LEU A 333 12.98 4.65 19.32
N ARG A 334 13.28 5.06 20.56
CA ARG A 334 12.98 6.41 21.05
C ARG A 334 13.69 7.50 20.26
N GLU A 335 14.95 7.29 19.86
CA GLU A 335 15.69 8.21 19.02
C GLU A 335 15.02 8.37 17.65
N THR A 336 14.65 7.26 16.99
CA THR A 336 13.92 7.33 15.71
C THR A 336 12.53 7.93 15.84
N GLU A 337 11.81 7.68 16.94
CA GLU A 337 10.51 8.30 17.21
C GLU A 337 10.63 9.81 17.42
N GLU A 338 11.69 10.25 18.10
CA GLU A 338 12.01 11.65 18.32
C GLU A 338 12.44 12.35 17.03
N GLU A 339 13.25 11.71 16.19
CA GLU A 339 13.58 12.20 14.84
C GLU A 339 12.31 12.34 13.98
N ILE A 340 11.40 11.37 14.03
CA ILE A 340 10.10 11.45 13.34
C ILE A 340 9.27 12.62 13.88
N ARG A 341 9.26 12.84 15.21
CA ARG A 341 8.56 13.97 15.82
C ARG A 341 9.13 15.30 15.36
N GLN A 342 10.45 15.46 15.34
CA GLN A 342 11.13 16.66 14.86
C GLN A 342 10.92 16.90 13.37
N LEU A 343 10.93 15.85 12.54
CA LEU A 343 10.63 15.97 11.11
C LEU A 343 9.17 16.42 10.88
N LYS A 344 8.21 15.87 11.63
CA LYS A 344 6.81 16.31 11.57
C LYS A 344 6.64 17.77 11.99
N GLU A 345 7.33 18.20 13.04
CA GLU A 345 7.32 19.60 13.48
C GLU A 345 7.91 20.52 12.41
N LYS A 346 9.06 20.17 11.82
CA LYS A 346 9.67 20.91 10.70
C LYS A 346 8.74 21.00 9.49
N ILE A 347 8.07 19.91 9.13
CA ILE A 347 7.06 19.91 8.06
C ILE A 347 5.93 20.88 8.41
N GLY A 348 5.43 20.86 9.65
CA GLY A 348 4.39 21.79 10.09
C GLY A 348 4.81 23.27 9.99
N VAL A 349 6.03 23.59 10.43
CA VAL A 349 6.58 24.95 10.33
C VAL A 349 6.75 25.38 8.87
N LEU A 350 7.35 24.53 8.03
CA LEU A 350 7.53 24.82 6.61
C LEU A 350 6.20 25.02 5.88
N THR A 351 5.19 24.20 6.17
CA THR A 351 3.84 24.38 5.62
C THR A 351 3.22 25.71 6.05
N ALA A 352 3.40 26.12 7.31
CA ALA A 352 2.91 27.42 7.79
C ALA A 352 3.64 28.60 7.15
N GLU A 353 4.96 28.51 6.97
CA GLU A 353 5.75 29.52 6.25
C GLU A 353 5.33 29.61 4.78
N LEU A 354 5.03 28.47 4.17
CA LEU A 354 4.56 28.38 2.80
C LEU A 354 3.18 29.05 2.63
N GLU A 355 2.23 28.76 3.50
CA GLU A 355 0.93 29.43 3.47
C GLU A 355 1.04 30.94 3.77
N LYS A 356 1.94 31.34 4.67
CA LYS A 356 2.24 32.75 4.93
C LYS A 356 2.81 33.44 3.69
N THR A 357 3.79 32.83 3.02
CA THR A 357 4.40 33.39 1.80
C THR A 357 3.39 33.44 0.65
N LYS A 358 2.53 32.44 0.49
CA LYS A 358 1.40 32.47 -0.47
C LYS A 358 0.46 33.64 -0.18
N ALA A 359 0.06 33.83 1.07
CA ALA A 359 -0.81 34.95 1.46
C ALA A 359 -0.16 36.32 1.21
N ASP A 360 1.12 36.48 1.52
CA ASP A 360 1.87 37.71 1.25
C ASP A 360 2.06 37.95 -0.26
N ASN A 361 2.25 36.88 -1.02
CA ASN A 361 2.36 36.93 -2.48
C ASN A 361 1.03 37.36 -3.13
N VAL A 362 -0.12 36.82 -2.69
CA VAL A 362 -1.45 37.28 -3.12
C VAL A 362 -1.67 38.76 -2.80
N LYS A 363 -1.28 39.22 -1.60
CA LYS A 363 -1.35 40.64 -1.25
C LYS A 363 -0.47 41.52 -2.14
N LEU A 364 0.74 41.05 -2.49
CA LEU A 364 1.63 41.75 -3.40
C LEU A 364 1.04 41.83 -4.81
N TYR A 365 0.46 40.75 -5.32
CA TYR A 365 -0.25 40.77 -6.60
C TYR A 365 -1.42 41.74 -6.60
N GLY A 366 -2.22 41.78 -5.52
CA GLY A 366 -3.29 42.77 -5.35
C GLY A 366 -2.76 44.21 -5.38
N LYS A 367 -1.64 44.48 -4.70
CA LYS A 367 -0.99 45.80 -4.72
C LYS A 367 -0.43 46.17 -6.09
N ILE A 368 0.22 45.23 -6.78
CA ILE A 368 0.75 45.46 -8.13
C ILE A 368 -0.39 45.75 -9.10
N ARG A 369 -1.47 44.97 -9.05
CA ARG A 369 -2.66 45.18 -9.86
C ARG A 369 -3.27 46.56 -9.61
N TYR A 370 -3.47 46.92 -8.34
CA TYR A 370 -3.97 48.26 -7.98
C TYR A 370 -3.07 49.39 -8.51
N VAL A 371 -1.74 49.24 -8.42
CA VAL A 371 -0.80 50.23 -8.96
C VAL A 371 -0.81 50.26 -10.50
N GLN A 372 -0.96 49.11 -11.15
CA GLN A 372 -1.11 49.02 -12.61
C GLN A 372 -2.41 49.66 -13.08
N ASP A 373 -3.52 49.38 -12.43
CA ASP A 373 -4.83 49.96 -12.73
C ASP A 373 -4.80 51.48 -12.50
N TYR A 374 -4.23 51.94 -11.39
CA TYR A 374 -4.06 53.37 -11.10
C TYR A 374 -3.13 54.08 -12.10
N ASN A 375 -2.07 53.42 -12.56
CA ASN A 375 -1.21 53.96 -13.61
C ASN A 375 -1.91 53.96 -14.98
N HIS A 376 -2.66 52.92 -15.32
CA HIS A 376 -3.49 52.89 -16.52
C HIS A 376 -4.55 54.00 -16.49
N GLU A 377 -5.19 54.23 -15.35
CA GLU A 377 -6.18 55.30 -15.16
C GLU A 377 -5.55 56.71 -15.27
N LYS A 378 -4.30 56.89 -14.81
CA LYS A 378 -3.53 58.12 -15.03
C LYS A 378 -3.06 58.31 -16.48
N VAL A 379 -2.71 57.24 -17.18
CA VAL A 379 -2.31 57.28 -18.61
C VAL A 379 -3.53 57.57 -19.50
N VAL A 380 -4.68 56.98 -19.19
CA VAL A 380 -5.96 57.25 -19.84
C VAL A 380 -6.45 58.68 -19.55
N SER A 381 -6.22 59.20 -18.34
CA SER A 381 -6.60 60.60 -17.99
C SER A 381 -5.72 61.68 -18.65
N ARG A 382 -4.55 61.34 -19.22
CA ARG A 382 -3.67 62.30 -19.90
C ARG A 382 -3.70 62.20 -21.43
N GLY A 383 -4.30 61.16 -21.99
CA GLY A 383 -4.45 60.98 -23.43
C GLY A 383 -5.90 60.72 -23.79
N SER A 384 -6.52 61.70 -24.46
CA SER A 384 -7.79 61.54 -25.21
C SER A 384 -9.08 61.81 -24.43
N LYS A 385 -9.41 63.09 -24.35
CA LYS A 385 -10.78 63.57 -24.25
C LYS A 385 -11.49 63.29 -25.58
N LYS A 386 -12.19 62.16 -25.70
CA LYS A 386 -13.40 61.98 -26.53
C LYS A 386 -14.05 60.61 -26.31
N HIS A 387 -15.36 60.67 -26.12
CA HIS A 387 -16.35 59.60 -25.99
C HIS A 387 -16.34 58.74 -24.72
N ALA A 388 -17.34 59.02 -23.89
CA ALA A 388 -17.89 58.14 -22.89
C ALA A 388 -18.54 56.93 -23.58
N GLU A 389 -18.24 55.73 -23.11
CA GLU A 389 -19.16 54.87 -22.35
C GLU A 389 -18.47 53.55 -21.97
N ASP A 390 -18.69 53.20 -20.70
CA ASP A 390 -18.60 51.89 -20.05
C ASP A 390 -17.24 51.20 -19.85
N LEU A 391 -17.09 50.60 -18.66
CA LEU A 391 -16.34 49.36 -18.31
C LEU A 391 -16.13 49.26 -16.79
N GLU A 392 -17.12 48.66 -16.13
CA GLU A 392 -17.04 47.53 -15.18
C GLU A 392 -15.72 47.28 -14.38
N SER A 393 -15.82 47.10 -13.05
CA SER A 393 -14.82 46.34 -12.28
C SER A 393 -15.43 45.70 -11.03
N GLY A 394 -15.70 44.40 -11.13
CA GLY A 394 -16.09 43.53 -10.03
C GLY A 394 -15.58 42.13 -10.31
N PHE A 395 -14.25 41.92 -10.25
CA PHE A 395 -13.66 40.59 -10.48
C PHE A 395 -12.48 40.32 -9.53
N SER A 396 -12.75 39.58 -8.45
CA SER A 396 -11.78 39.28 -7.39
C SER A 396 -11.67 37.79 -6.97
N SER A 397 -12.25 36.82 -7.67
CA SER A 397 -12.26 35.44 -7.14
C SER A 397 -11.24 34.45 -7.73
N ASP A 398 -10.48 34.77 -8.78
CA ASP A 398 -9.83 33.71 -9.58
C ASP A 398 -8.30 33.60 -9.50
N VAL A 399 -7.65 34.30 -8.56
CA VAL A 399 -6.18 34.26 -8.44
C VAL A 399 -5.69 33.16 -7.50
N GLU A 400 -6.56 32.58 -6.67
CA GLU A 400 -6.18 31.61 -5.64
C GLU A 400 -5.99 30.17 -6.17
N SER A 401 -6.51 29.87 -7.36
CA SER A 401 -6.52 28.52 -7.95
C SER A 401 -5.19 28.12 -8.61
N LYS A 402 -4.35 29.08 -9.01
CA LYS A 402 -3.12 28.82 -9.79
C LYS A 402 -1.88 28.51 -8.96
N TYR A 403 -1.92 28.66 -7.64
CA TYR A 403 -0.77 28.40 -6.75
C TYR A 403 -0.88 27.08 -5.97
N LYS A 404 -1.82 26.22 -6.34
CA LYS A 404 -2.05 24.92 -5.68
C LYS A 404 -1.47 23.72 -6.43
N GLU A 405 -0.99 23.89 -7.66
CA GLU A 405 -0.47 22.79 -8.48
C GLU A 405 1.04 22.54 -8.41
N ASP A 406 1.84 23.49 -7.91
CA ASP A 406 3.31 23.37 -7.91
C ASP A 406 3.92 23.08 -6.51
N LEU A 407 3.30 22.20 -5.72
CA LEU A 407 3.88 21.67 -4.48
C LEU A 407 3.85 20.16 -4.33
#